data_AF-A0AAU6AHR3-F1
#
_entry.id   AF-A0AAU6AHR3-F1
#
_cell.length_a   1.000
_cell.length_b   1.000
_cell.length_c   1.000
_cell.angle_alpha   90.00
_cell.angle_beta   90.00
_cell.angle_gamma   90.00
#
_symmetry.space_group_name_H-M   'P 1'
#
loop_
_entity.id
_entity.type
_entity.pdbx_description
1 polymer ?
#
loop_
_entity_poly.entity_id
_entity_poly.type
_entity_poly.pdbx_seq_one_letter_code
_entity_poly.pdbx_strand_id
1 'polypeptide(L)'
;MVTNHRVQPLPMRPEEGSGTGRIVCEACGEQFLVTVHSRARTTAKRVRYFVLGLIGLALAALLLWLTFDVAMQPDGPDLDMDPDIASWYGYTGIAGILLPLFGLGYLINARKYDGVGKLRRIGEDGTTSIRTAGHKLLPSK
;
A
#
# COMPACT_ATOMS: atom_id res chain seq x y z
N MET A 1 -22.51 12.18 -13.21
CA MET A 1 -23.01 10.82 -12.88
C MET A 1 -21.88 9.82 -13.12
N VAL A 2 -21.39 9.13 -12.09
CA VAL A 2 -20.39 8.05 -12.26
C VAL A 2 -21.17 6.76 -12.42
N THR A 3 -21.37 6.31 -13.65
CA THR A 3 -21.92 5.00 -13.95
C THR A 3 -20.88 3.95 -13.55
N ASN A 4 -21.09 3.27 -12.43
CA ASN A 4 -20.26 2.13 -12.04
C ASN A 4 -20.57 0.99 -13.02
N HIS A 5 -19.79 0.90 -14.09
CA HIS A 5 -19.98 -0.14 -15.09
C HIS A 5 -19.55 -1.50 -14.52
N ARG A 6 -20.45 -2.50 -14.56
CA ARG A 6 -20.13 -3.88 -14.18
C ARG A 6 -19.18 -4.47 -15.21
N VAL A 7 -18.02 -4.90 -14.74
CA VAL A 7 -17.07 -5.67 -15.53
C VAL A 7 -17.37 -7.16 -15.29
N GLN A 8 -17.23 -8.00 -16.33
CA GLN A 8 -17.39 -9.45 -16.24
C GLN A 8 -16.63 -10.06 -15.03
N PRO A 9 -17.08 -11.23 -14.51
CA PRO A 9 -16.42 -11.89 -13.40
C PRO A 9 -14.92 -12.08 -13.66
N LEU A 10 -14.13 -11.93 -12.59
CA LEU A 10 -12.67 -12.03 -12.66
C LEU A 10 -12.24 -13.36 -13.31
N PRO A 11 -11.19 -13.35 -14.16
CA PRO A 11 -10.68 -14.58 -14.74
C PRO A 11 -10.20 -15.52 -13.64
N MET A 12 -10.24 -16.83 -13.94
CA MET A 12 -9.84 -17.87 -13.01
C MET A 12 -8.43 -17.57 -12.46
N ARG A 13 -8.29 -17.67 -11.13
CA ARG A 13 -7.04 -17.39 -10.45
C ARG A 13 -6.02 -18.48 -10.80
N PRO A 14 -4.81 -18.13 -11.27
CA PRO A 14 -3.79 -19.12 -11.59
C PRO A 14 -3.27 -19.81 -10.32
N GLU A 15 -2.89 -21.07 -10.44
CA GLU A 15 -2.31 -21.87 -9.35
C GLU A 15 -0.96 -21.29 -8.89
N GLU A 16 -0.12 -20.87 -9.85
CA GLU A 16 1.18 -20.27 -9.59
C GLU A 16 1.42 -18.95 -10.34
N GLY A 17 2.30 -18.10 -9.80
CA GLY A 17 2.74 -16.87 -10.46
C GLY A 17 1.66 -15.79 -10.63
N SER A 18 1.49 -15.32 -11.85
CA SER A 18 0.50 -14.30 -12.23
C SER A 18 -0.03 -14.60 -13.62
N GLY A 19 -1.35 -14.52 -13.76
CA GLY A 19 -2.06 -14.71 -15.02
C GLY A 19 -2.70 -13.39 -15.42
N THR A 20 -2.60 -13.05 -16.69
CA THR A 20 -3.33 -11.92 -17.28
C THR A 20 -4.52 -12.47 -18.04
N GLY A 21 -5.73 -12.06 -17.66
CA GLY A 21 -6.94 -12.37 -18.41
C GLY A 21 -7.48 -11.13 -19.11
N ARG A 22 -8.18 -11.34 -20.21
CA ARG A 22 -9.00 -10.30 -20.86
C ARG A 22 -10.42 -10.40 -20.31
N ILE A 23 -11.01 -9.26 -19.99
CA ILE A 23 -12.40 -9.12 -19.57
C ILE A 23 -13.05 -8.02 -20.39
N VAL A 24 -14.32 -8.18 -20.70
CA VAL A 24 -15.09 -7.16 -21.42
C VAL A 24 -16.03 -6.49 -20.43
N CYS A 25 -16.19 -5.18 -20.52
CA CYS A 25 -17.23 -4.51 -19.78
C CYS A 25 -18.57 -4.65 -20.51
N GLU A 26 -19.58 -5.21 -19.85
CA GLU A 26 -20.89 -5.45 -20.45
C GLU A 26 -21.65 -4.15 -20.79
N ALA A 27 -21.33 -3.05 -20.10
CA ALA A 27 -22.06 -1.80 -20.26
C ALA A 27 -21.50 -0.90 -21.38
N CYS A 28 -20.22 -1.01 -21.72
CA CYS A 28 -19.59 -0.18 -22.76
C CYS A 28 -18.92 -1.00 -23.88
N GLY A 29 -18.83 -2.32 -23.75
CA GLY A 29 -18.18 -3.20 -24.73
C GLY A 29 -16.65 -3.10 -24.76
N GLU A 30 -16.04 -2.23 -23.93
CA GLU A 30 -14.59 -2.05 -23.93
C GLU A 30 -13.86 -3.28 -23.36
N GLN A 31 -12.70 -3.60 -23.95
CA GLN A 31 -11.84 -4.69 -23.51
C GLN A 31 -10.82 -4.20 -22.49
N PHE A 32 -10.66 -4.98 -21.43
CA PHE A 32 -9.72 -4.72 -20.35
C PHE A 32 -8.82 -5.92 -20.14
N LEU A 33 -7.58 -5.64 -19.76
CA LEU A 33 -6.61 -6.61 -19.30
C LEU A 33 -6.51 -6.50 -17.78
N VAL A 34 -6.76 -7.61 -17.09
CA VAL A 34 -6.63 -7.73 -15.65
C VAL A 34 -5.54 -8.73 -15.31
N THR A 35 -4.64 -8.35 -14.41
CA THR A 35 -3.63 -9.26 -13.87
C THR A 35 -4.14 -9.83 -12.56
N VAL A 36 -4.22 -11.15 -12.45
CA VAL A 36 -4.59 -11.86 -11.22
C VAL A 36 -3.36 -12.63 -10.73
N HIS A 37 -2.99 -12.40 -9.48
CA HIS A 37 -1.90 -13.13 -8.82
C HIS A 37 -2.42 -14.41 -8.17
N SER A 38 -1.59 -15.45 -8.15
CA SER A 38 -1.90 -16.70 -7.44
C SER A 38 -2.13 -16.47 -5.95
N ARG A 39 -2.78 -17.44 -5.26
CA ARG A 39 -3.01 -17.36 -3.81
C ARG A 39 -1.68 -17.25 -3.07
N ALA A 40 -0.69 -18.09 -3.38
CA ALA A 40 0.63 -18.09 -2.75
C ALA A 40 1.32 -16.72 -2.87
N ARG A 41 1.34 -16.13 -4.08
CA ARG A 41 1.94 -14.81 -4.30
C ARG A 41 1.18 -13.68 -3.60
N THR A 42 -0.14 -13.82 -3.50
CA THR A 42 -0.99 -12.88 -2.77
C THR A 42 -0.66 -12.92 -1.27
N THR A 43 -0.62 -14.11 -0.68
CA THR A 43 -0.24 -14.32 0.72
C THR A 43 1.18 -13.81 0.99
N ALA A 44 2.15 -14.14 0.14
CA ALA A 44 3.53 -13.66 0.28
C ALA A 44 3.62 -12.12 0.29
N LYS A 45 2.90 -11.44 -0.60
CA LYS A 45 2.82 -9.96 -0.60
C LYS A 45 2.11 -9.41 0.64
N ARG A 46 1.00 -10.03 1.06
CA ARG A 46 0.30 -9.64 2.30
C ARG A 46 1.22 -9.75 3.51
N VAL A 47 1.93 -10.87 3.65
CA VAL A 47 2.91 -11.10 4.73
C VAL A 47 4.02 -10.07 4.65
N ARG A 48 4.58 -9.80 3.48
CA ARG A 48 5.62 -8.77 3.31
C ARG A 48 5.14 -7.39 3.77
N TYR A 49 3.95 -6.96 3.34
CA TYR A 49 3.38 -5.69 3.79
C TYR A 49 3.08 -5.68 5.29
N PHE A 50 2.61 -6.80 5.84
CA PHE A 50 2.38 -6.95 7.27
C PHE A 50 3.68 -6.80 8.07
N VAL A 51 4.73 -7.52 7.68
CA VAL A 51 6.06 -7.45 8.31
C VAL A 51 6.65 -6.04 8.21
N LEU A 52 6.60 -5.40 7.04
CA LEU A 52 7.06 -4.01 6.88
C LEU A 52 6.27 -3.03 7.75
N GLY A 53 4.95 -3.24 7.86
CA GLY A 53 4.11 -2.44 8.74
C GLY A 53 4.49 -2.58 10.22
N LEU A 54 4.72 -3.81 10.68
CA LEU A 54 5.17 -4.07 12.05
C LEU A 54 6.56 -3.50 12.35
N ILE A 55 7.51 -3.66 11.43
CA ILE A 55 8.86 -3.07 11.57
C ILE A 55 8.76 -1.55 11.65
N GLY A 56 7.95 -0.92 10.80
CA GLY A 56 7.74 0.52 10.82
C GLY A 56 7.16 1.01 12.15
N LEU A 57 6.18 0.29 12.71
CA LEU A 57 5.60 0.61 14.03
C LEU A 57 6.58 0.39 15.18
N ALA A 58 7.37 -0.69 15.16
CA ALA A 58 8.37 -0.95 16.18
C ALA A 58 9.48 0.12 16.15
N LEU A 59 9.93 0.51 14.95
CA LEU A 59 10.92 1.58 14.79
C LEU A 59 10.35 2.95 15.22
N ALA A 60 9.09 3.24 14.91
CA ALA A 60 8.40 4.43 15.41
C ALA A 60 8.40 4.49 16.94
N ALA A 61 8.00 3.39 17.59
CA ALA A 61 7.95 3.30 19.04
C ALA A 61 9.34 3.50 19.66
N LEU A 62 10.39 2.91 19.06
CA LEU A 62 11.77 3.10 19.50
C LEU A 62 12.21 4.58 19.38
N LEU A 63 11.94 5.22 18.25
CA LEU A 63 12.32 6.62 18.03
C LEU A 63 11.58 7.56 18.99
N LEU A 64 10.27 7.37 19.16
CA LEU A 64 9.49 8.15 20.12
C LEU A 64 9.99 7.95 21.55
N TRP A 65 10.31 6.71 21.93
CA TRP A 65 10.90 6.44 23.24
C TRP A 65 12.25 7.16 23.44
N LEU A 66 13.14 7.12 22.44
CA LEU A 66 14.41 7.86 22.48
C LEU A 66 14.21 9.37 22.58
N THR A 67 13.24 9.94 21.86
CA THR A 67 12.98 11.38 21.85
C THR A 67 12.30 11.87 23.14
N PHE A 68 11.37 11.12 23.72
CA PHE A 68 10.59 11.58 24.87
C PHE A 68 11.08 11.07 26.22
N ASP A 69 11.61 9.85 26.32
CA ASP A 69 12.00 9.24 27.59
C ASP A 69 13.48 9.45 27.90
N VAL A 70 14.34 9.36 26.87
CA VAL A 70 15.80 9.51 27.03
C VAL A 70 16.26 10.96 26.84
N ALA A 71 15.66 11.69 25.90
CA ALA A 71 16.11 13.03 25.52
C ALA A 71 15.38 14.19 26.20
N MET A 72 14.11 14.02 26.59
CA MET A 72 13.30 15.04 27.29
C MET A 72 13.25 14.81 28.81
N GLN A 73 14.29 14.22 29.39
CA GLN A 73 14.31 13.96 30.83
C GLN A 73 14.43 15.29 31.59
N PRO A 74 13.53 15.57 32.56
CA PRO A 74 13.41 16.89 33.19
C PRO A 74 14.60 17.28 34.10
N ASP A 75 15.51 16.34 34.38
CA ASP A 75 16.65 16.54 35.29
C ASP A 75 18.01 16.66 34.56
N GLY A 76 18.01 16.84 33.24
CA GLY A 76 19.24 17.15 32.51
C GLY A 76 19.73 18.55 32.89
N PRO A 77 20.97 18.74 33.37
CA PRO A 77 21.48 20.05 33.74
C PRO A 77 21.37 20.98 32.54
N ASP A 78 20.99 22.24 32.77
CA ASP A 78 20.98 23.30 31.77
C ASP A 78 22.27 23.22 30.94
N LEU A 79 22.16 22.70 29.73
CA LEU A 79 23.29 22.52 28.83
C LEU A 79 22.88 23.16 27.52
N ASP A 80 23.66 24.16 27.14
CA ASP A 80 23.91 24.59 25.77
C ASP A 80 23.87 23.36 24.85
N MET A 81 22.68 23.02 24.34
CA MET A 81 22.54 21.90 23.43
C MET A 81 23.26 22.29 22.16
N ASP A 82 24.38 21.61 21.89
CA ASP A 82 25.07 21.71 20.60
C ASP A 82 24.02 21.63 19.48
N PRO A 83 24.03 22.54 18.50
CA PRO A 83 23.00 22.62 17.46
C PRO A 83 22.83 21.30 16.71
N ASP A 84 23.88 20.48 16.64
CA ASP A 84 23.85 19.13 16.08
C ASP A 84 22.95 18.17 16.87
N ILE A 85 22.96 18.23 18.20
CA ILE A 85 22.12 17.40 19.08
C ILE A 85 20.67 17.87 19.04
N ALA A 86 20.43 19.18 19.04
CA ALA A 86 19.09 19.75 18.90
C ALA A 86 18.43 19.36 17.57
N SER A 87 19.22 19.34 16.48
CA SER A 87 18.74 18.91 15.16
C SER A 87 18.32 17.43 15.16
N TRP A 88 19.08 16.57 15.83
CA TRP A 88 18.80 15.13 15.95
C TRP A 88 17.44 14.84 16.63
N TYR A 89 17.07 15.59 17.67
CA TYR A 89 15.76 15.45 18.32
C TYR A 89 14.60 15.84 17.41
N GLY A 90 14.77 16.90 16.61
CA GLY A 90 13.80 17.27 15.59
C GLY A 90 13.57 16.17 14.56
N TYR A 91 14.65 15.58 14.03
CA TYR A 91 14.55 14.50 13.03
C TYR A 91 13.96 13.22 13.61
N THR A 92 14.39 12.79 14.80
CA THR A 92 13.88 11.57 15.46
C THR A 92 12.42 11.70 15.88
N GLY A 93 12.01 12.87 16.38
CA GLY A 93 10.61 13.16 16.69
C GLY A 93 9.71 13.17 15.45
N ILE A 94 10.12 13.85 14.37
CA ILE A 94 9.37 13.86 13.10
C ILE A 94 9.29 12.45 12.50
N ALA A 95 10.41 11.72 12.47
CA ALA A 95 10.43 10.35 11.99
C ALA A 95 9.55 9.42 12.84
N GLY A 96 9.56 9.58 14.18
CA GLY A 96 8.70 8.87 15.11
C GLY A 96 7.20 9.08 14.88
N ILE A 97 6.80 10.22 14.31
CA ILE A 97 5.40 10.52 13.93
C ILE A 97 5.07 10.02 12.52
N LEU A 98 6.01 10.09 11.57
CA LEU A 98 5.78 9.68 10.19
C LEU A 98 5.79 8.15 10.01
N LEU A 99 6.73 7.45 10.65
CA LEU A 99 6.85 5.98 10.60
C LEU A 99 5.57 5.22 10.97
N PRO A 100 4.77 5.60 12.00
CA PRO A 100 3.54 4.91 12.32
C PRO A 100 2.44 5.16 11.28
N LEU A 101 2.41 6.34 10.63
CA LEU A 101 1.51 6.58 9.50
C LEU A 101 1.83 5.66 8.32
N PHE A 102 3.10 5.54 7.97
CA PHE A 102 3.55 4.62 6.92
C PHE A 102 3.32 3.15 7.32
N GLY A 103 3.66 2.77 8.54
CA GLY A 103 3.48 1.42 9.08
C GLY A 103 2.02 0.98 9.07
N LEU A 104 1.11 1.85 9.54
CA LEU A 104 -0.33 1.62 9.47
C LEU A 104 -0.83 1.53 8.03
N GLY A 105 -0.33 2.39 7.13
CA GLY A 105 -0.62 2.32 5.70
C GLY A 105 -0.25 0.97 5.09
N TYR A 106 0.90 0.41 5.44
CA TYR A 106 1.32 -0.92 5.02
C TYR A 106 0.42 -2.02 5.60
N LEU A 107 0.02 -1.94 6.87
CA LEU A 107 -0.92 -2.91 7.47
C LEU A 107 -2.31 -2.87 6.82
N ILE A 108 -2.82 -1.67 6.52
CA ILE A 108 -4.09 -1.49 5.81
C ILE A 108 -3.99 -2.10 4.40
N ASN A 109 -2.89 -1.84 3.69
CA ASN A 109 -2.65 -2.42 2.37
C ASN A 109 -2.51 -3.95 2.44
N ALA A 110 -1.89 -4.50 3.47
CA ALA A 110 -1.82 -5.95 3.68
C ALA A 110 -3.21 -6.59 3.79
N ARG A 111 -4.15 -5.94 4.49
CA ARG A 111 -5.54 -6.42 4.61
C ARG A 111 -6.34 -6.26 3.31
N LYS A 112 -6.16 -5.14 2.61
CA LYS A 112 -6.92 -4.81 1.39
C LYS A 112 -6.38 -5.47 0.12
N TYR A 113 -5.19 -6.04 0.15
CA TYR A 113 -4.56 -6.58 -1.07
C TYR A 113 -5.21 -7.89 -1.50
N ASP A 114 -6.15 -7.85 -2.43
CA ASP A 114 -6.85 -9.04 -2.93
C ASP A 114 -6.11 -9.82 -4.02
N GLY A 115 -4.88 -9.43 -4.34
CA GLY A 115 -4.07 -10.11 -5.35
C GLY A 115 -4.51 -9.81 -6.79
N VAL A 116 -5.36 -8.80 -6.97
CA VAL A 116 -5.80 -8.33 -8.28
C VAL A 116 -5.04 -7.05 -8.62
N GLY A 117 -4.40 -7.02 -9.78
CA GLY A 117 -3.71 -5.86 -10.32
C GLY A 117 -4.68 -4.78 -10.80
N LYS A 118 -4.13 -3.64 -11.23
CA LYS A 118 -4.94 -2.57 -11.83
C LYS A 118 -5.52 -3.05 -13.17
N LEU A 119 -6.78 -2.69 -13.43
CA LEU A 119 -7.39 -2.77 -14.77
C LEU A 119 -6.54 -1.96 -15.75
N ARG A 120 -6.25 -2.53 -16.92
CA ARG A 120 -5.70 -1.78 -18.03
C ARG A 120 -6.66 -1.87 -19.21
N ARG A 121 -7.09 -0.73 -19.75
CA ARG A 121 -7.91 -0.74 -20.98
C ARG A 121 -7.02 -1.12 -22.16
N ILE A 122 -7.52 -1.97 -23.05
CA ILE A 122 -6.90 -2.25 -24.34
C ILE A 122 -7.47 -1.24 -25.34
N GLY A 123 -6.63 -0.37 -25.88
CA GLY A 123 -7.01 0.56 -26.95
C GLY A 123 -7.19 -0.16 -28.29
N GLU A 124 -7.77 0.53 -29.26
CA GLU A 124 -7.94 0.01 -30.64
C GLU A 124 -6.59 -0.35 -31.29
N ASP A 125 -5.53 0.34 -30.89
CA ASP A 125 -4.15 0.14 -31.33
C ASP A 125 -3.44 -1.04 -30.61
N GLY A 126 -4.13 -1.77 -29.74
CA GLY A 126 -3.57 -2.84 -28.92
C GLY A 126 -2.72 -2.37 -27.73
N THR A 127 -2.57 -1.06 -27.53
CA THR A 127 -1.85 -0.48 -26.40
C THR A 127 -2.64 -0.58 -25.09
N THR A 128 -1.94 -0.69 -23.95
CA THR A 128 -2.59 -0.84 -22.63
C THR A 128 -2.44 0.42 -21.77
N SER A 129 -3.54 0.99 -21.29
CA SER A 129 -3.53 2.19 -20.45
C SER A 129 -4.03 1.91 -19.02
N ILE A 130 -3.30 2.41 -18.02
CA ILE A 130 -3.58 2.18 -16.59
C ILE A 130 -4.73 3.05 -16.06
N ARG A 131 -5.06 4.15 -16.76
CA ARG A 131 -6.07 5.11 -16.33
C ARG A 131 -7.36 4.87 -17.10
N THR A 132 -8.32 4.22 -16.48
CA THR A 132 -9.69 4.19 -17.01
C THR A 132 -10.64 4.79 -15.97
N ALA A 133 -11.24 5.93 -16.31
CA ALA A 133 -12.26 6.55 -15.48
C ALA A 133 -13.53 5.68 -15.49
N GLY A 134 -14.22 5.59 -14.35
CA GLY A 134 -15.56 4.96 -14.24
C GLY A 134 -15.60 3.42 -14.17
N HIS A 135 -14.48 2.72 -14.32
CA HIS A 135 -14.45 1.24 -14.35
C HIS A 135 -13.80 0.69 -13.08
N LYS A 136 -14.57 -0.09 -12.30
CA LYS A 136 -14.11 -0.69 -11.04
C LYS A 136 -14.31 -2.20 -11.07
N LEU A 137 -13.27 -2.95 -10.73
CA LEU A 137 -13.39 -4.37 -10.43
C LEU A 137 -14.21 -4.50 -9.14
N LEU A 138 -15.42 -5.05 -9.27
CA LEU A 138 -16.20 -5.45 -8.12
C LEU A 138 -15.61 -6.77 -7.59
N PRO A 139 -15.40 -6.91 -6.27
CA PRO A 139 -15.02 -8.20 -5.71
C PRO A 139 -16.11 -9.22 -6.06
N SER A 140 -15.70 -10.40 -6.52
CA SER A 140 -16.63 -11.52 -6.65
C SER A 140 -17.22 -11.79 -5.27
N LYS A 141 -18.56 -11.80 -5.18
CA LYS A 141 -19.25 -12.39 -4.03
C LYS A 141 -18.89 -13.87 -3.92
#